data_AF-A0A1G3Z4W0-F1
#
_entry.id   AF-A0A1G3Z4W0-F1
#
_cell.length_a   1.000
_cell.length_b   1.000
_cell.length_c   1.000
_cell.angle_alpha   90.00
_cell.angle_beta   90.00
_cell.angle_gamma   90.00
#
_symmetry.space_group_name_H-M   'P 1'
#
loop_
_entity.id
_entity.type
_entity.pdbx_description
1 polymer ?
#
loop_
_entity_poly.entity_id
_entity_poly.type
_entity_poly.pdbx_seq_one_letter_code
_entity_poly.pdbx_strand_id
1 'polypeptide(L)'
;MQHILSLWFRNEVIDYGCALSGFAVNRGFWWTFISYAFLHGSFWHLFFNLLFLYFIGKEVEKTIGSRRFLLLYAVSTLAAGLVWYGFNFNRPAFLMGASGSVLGIFSYYCCLYPNQPMTFLFFFIIPITLKPKMLLWFIFGYEFLSFIFAEHAGLSAIANSAHLGGMAGGLLCFILFNRISFTQVIRLRKKPTALPMMKYTVNMSEREKMQSELDKILDKINEQGFGALTQKEKDFLDQARDFFKK
;
A
#
# COMPACT_ATOMS: atom_id res chain seq x y z
N MET A 1 -11.78 6.61 -20.27
CA MET A 1 -12.14 7.95 -20.75
C MET A 1 -11.06 8.59 -21.62
N GLN A 2 -9.77 8.63 -21.23
CA GLN A 2 -8.73 9.29 -22.04
C GLN A 2 -8.49 8.67 -23.41
N HIS A 3 -8.53 7.34 -23.56
CA HIS A 3 -8.46 6.70 -24.88
C HIS A 3 -9.64 7.05 -25.80
N ILE A 4 -10.79 7.40 -25.23
CA ILE A 4 -11.98 7.82 -26.00
C ILE A 4 -11.86 9.31 -26.37
N LEU A 5 -11.33 10.13 -25.46
CA LEU A 5 -11.10 11.55 -25.69
C LEU A 5 -9.93 11.82 -26.65
N SER A 6 -8.88 10.98 -26.64
CA SER A 6 -7.75 11.07 -27.60
C SER A 6 -8.13 10.66 -29.03
N LEU A 7 -9.26 9.95 -29.20
CA LEU A 7 -9.82 9.63 -30.51
C LEU A 7 -10.63 10.80 -31.09
N TRP A 8 -11.10 11.74 -30.25
CA TRP A 8 -12.01 12.84 -30.63
C TRP A 8 -11.37 14.23 -30.52
N PHE A 9 -10.42 14.44 -29.62
CA PHE A 9 -9.66 15.67 -29.46
C PHE A 9 -8.19 15.38 -29.75
N ARG A 10 -7.57 16.18 -30.64
CA ARG A 10 -6.12 16.13 -30.87
C ARG A 10 -5.39 16.18 -29.53
N ASN A 11 -4.39 15.31 -29.38
CA ASN A 11 -3.55 15.18 -28.18
C ASN A 11 -3.09 16.54 -27.60
N GLU A 12 -2.92 17.56 -28.43
CA GLU A 12 -2.55 18.91 -28.02
C GLU A 12 -3.50 19.57 -27.01
N VAL A 13 -4.83 19.41 -27.12
CA VAL A 13 -5.75 20.08 -26.17
C VAL A 13 -5.67 19.44 -24.78
N ILE A 14 -5.45 18.13 -24.73
CA ILE A 14 -5.34 17.38 -23.47
C ILE A 14 -3.95 17.61 -22.85
N ASP A 15 -2.90 17.53 -23.67
CA ASP A 15 -1.50 17.65 -23.23
C ASP A 15 -1.12 19.10 -22.87
N TYR A 16 -1.69 20.11 -23.55
CA TYR A 16 -1.38 21.52 -23.26
C TYR A 16 -2.46 22.24 -22.45
N GLY A 17 -3.70 21.74 -22.42
CA GLY A 17 -4.83 22.38 -21.73
C GLY A 17 -5.15 21.78 -20.36
N CYS A 18 -4.81 20.52 -20.11
CA CYS A 18 -5.18 19.83 -18.86
C CYS A 18 -3.99 19.26 -18.08
N ALA A 19 -2.85 19.01 -18.72
CA ALA A 19 -1.62 18.64 -18.03
C ALA A 19 -0.93 19.88 -17.45
N LEU A 20 -0.26 19.72 -16.31
CA LEU A 20 0.46 20.82 -15.68
C LEU A 20 1.81 21.01 -16.37
N SER A 21 2.06 22.20 -16.92
CA SER A 21 3.34 22.54 -17.56
C SER A 21 3.63 24.03 -17.39
N GLY A 22 4.90 24.41 -17.53
CA GLY A 22 5.30 25.83 -17.58
C GLY A 22 4.56 26.61 -18.66
N PHE A 23 4.41 25.99 -19.84
CA PHE A 23 3.68 26.57 -20.97
C PHE A 23 2.21 26.86 -20.62
N ALA A 24 1.51 25.88 -20.04
CA ALA A 24 0.10 26.00 -19.69
C ALA A 24 -0.12 27.12 -18.65
N VAL A 25 0.71 27.15 -17.59
CA VAL A 25 0.60 28.17 -16.54
C VAL A 25 0.88 29.57 -17.09
N ASN A 26 1.91 29.74 -17.93
CA ASN A 26 2.22 31.02 -18.56
C ASN A 26 1.10 31.54 -19.50
N ARG A 27 0.26 30.65 -20.01
CA ARG A 27 -0.92 30.97 -20.82
C ARG A 27 -2.18 31.24 -19.98
N GLY A 28 -2.09 31.17 -18.65
CA GLY A 28 -3.21 31.42 -17.73
C GLY A 28 -4.04 30.18 -17.41
N PHE A 29 -3.59 28.97 -17.76
CA PHE A 29 -4.30 27.72 -17.50
C PHE A 29 -4.07 27.23 -16.06
N TRP A 30 -4.43 28.05 -15.06
CA TRP A 30 -4.20 27.76 -13.63
C TRP A 30 -4.94 26.53 -13.11
N TRP A 31 -6.02 26.11 -13.77
CA TRP A 31 -6.73 24.87 -13.43
C TRP A 31 -5.87 23.61 -13.61
N THR A 32 -4.77 23.71 -14.37
CA THR A 32 -3.83 22.59 -14.58
C THR A 32 -3.17 22.11 -13.30
N PHE A 33 -3.11 22.92 -12.23
CA PHE A 33 -2.68 22.48 -10.90
C PHE A 33 -3.59 21.43 -10.25
N ILE A 34 -4.79 21.21 -10.81
CA ILE A 34 -5.75 20.21 -10.35
C ILE A 34 -6.07 19.19 -11.44
N SER A 35 -6.30 19.64 -12.68
CA SER A 35 -6.75 18.75 -13.77
C SER A 35 -5.73 17.67 -14.14
N TYR A 36 -4.43 17.93 -13.93
CA TYR A 36 -3.37 16.97 -14.27
C TYR A 36 -3.53 15.62 -13.56
N ALA A 37 -4.10 15.62 -12.35
CA ALA A 37 -4.27 14.40 -11.55
C ALA A 37 -5.30 13.44 -12.16
N PHE A 38 -6.16 13.93 -13.05
CA PHE A 38 -7.15 13.10 -13.74
C PHE A 38 -6.63 12.54 -15.07
N LEU A 39 -5.45 13.00 -15.51
CA LEU A 39 -4.80 12.52 -16.72
C LEU A 39 -3.83 11.37 -16.40
N HIS A 40 -3.85 10.31 -17.19
CA HIS A 40 -2.96 9.15 -17.11
C HIS A 40 -2.40 8.81 -18.49
N GLY A 41 -1.10 8.48 -18.54
CA GLY A 41 -0.42 8.11 -19.78
C GLY A 41 -0.58 6.66 -20.22
N SER A 42 -1.13 5.80 -19.37
CA SER A 42 -1.36 4.39 -19.70
C SER A 42 -2.49 3.78 -18.88
N PHE A 43 -3.10 2.72 -19.42
CA PHE A 43 -4.11 1.95 -18.72
C PHE A 43 -3.60 1.42 -17.37
N TRP A 44 -2.38 0.85 -17.35
CA TRP A 44 -1.78 0.32 -16.12
C TRP A 44 -1.53 1.40 -15.08
N HIS A 45 -1.12 2.61 -15.50
CA HIS A 45 -0.94 3.72 -14.57
C HIS A 45 -2.28 4.11 -13.91
N LEU A 46 -3.37 4.19 -14.68
CA LEU A 46 -4.70 4.44 -14.12
C LEU A 46 -5.16 3.29 -13.20
N PHE A 47 -5.01 2.06 -13.66
CA PHE A 47 -5.44 0.86 -12.92
C PHE A 47 -4.79 0.80 -11.53
N PHE A 48 -3.47 0.97 -11.44
CA PHE A 48 -2.78 0.90 -10.14
C PHE A 48 -3.11 2.08 -9.22
N ASN A 49 -3.34 3.29 -9.74
CA ASN A 49 -3.83 4.40 -8.92
C ASN A 49 -5.21 4.10 -8.32
N LEU A 50 -6.14 3.58 -9.13
CA LEU A 50 -7.49 3.22 -8.66
C LEU A 50 -7.45 2.05 -7.67
N LEU A 51 -6.61 1.03 -7.94
CA LEU A 51 -6.43 -0.11 -7.04
C LEU A 51 -5.91 0.35 -5.68
N PHE A 52 -4.94 1.28 -5.68
CA PHE A 52 -4.41 1.86 -4.46
C PHE A 52 -5.47 2.66 -3.68
N LEU A 53 -6.20 3.54 -4.38
CA LEU A 53 -7.30 4.31 -3.78
C LEU A 53 -8.38 3.38 -3.20
N TYR A 54 -8.66 2.26 -3.86
CA TYR A 54 -9.63 1.28 -3.38
C TYR A 54 -9.19 0.63 -2.06
N PHE A 55 -7.94 0.16 -1.96
CA PHE A 55 -7.47 -0.52 -0.75
C PHE A 55 -7.08 0.44 0.38
N ILE A 56 -6.24 1.42 0.09
CA ILE A 56 -5.73 2.35 1.11
C ILE A 56 -6.68 3.52 1.30
N GLY A 57 -7.16 4.11 0.20
CA GLY A 57 -8.05 5.27 0.25
C GLY A 57 -9.33 4.99 1.03
N LYS A 58 -9.96 3.83 0.82
CA LYS A 58 -11.16 3.41 1.58
C LYS A 58 -10.92 3.31 3.09
N GLU A 59 -9.77 2.77 3.52
CA GLU A 59 -9.43 2.68 4.94
C GLU A 59 -9.17 4.06 5.56
N VAL A 60 -8.51 4.97 4.84
CA VAL A 60 -8.35 6.37 5.26
C VAL A 60 -9.71 7.06 5.33
N GLU A 61 -10.54 6.96 4.30
CA GLU A 61 -11.85 7.61 4.23
C GLU A 61 -12.77 7.17 5.36
N LYS A 62 -12.83 5.87 5.67
CA LYS A 62 -13.58 5.35 6.83
C LYS A 62 -13.15 6.01 8.14
N THR A 63 -11.86 6.34 8.27
CA THR A 63 -11.27 6.86 9.50
C THR A 63 -11.49 8.36 9.67
N ILE A 64 -11.41 9.13 8.57
CA ILE A 64 -11.47 10.60 8.63
C ILE A 64 -12.77 11.20 8.10
N GLY A 65 -13.61 10.39 7.45
CA GLY A 65 -14.84 10.78 6.76
C GLY A 65 -14.60 11.39 5.38
N SER A 66 -15.61 11.28 4.50
CA SER A 66 -15.52 11.65 3.08
C SER A 66 -15.11 13.11 2.83
N ARG A 67 -15.57 14.05 3.66
CA ARG A 67 -15.20 15.48 3.51
C ARG A 67 -13.70 15.71 3.71
N ARG A 68 -13.12 15.12 4.77
CA ARG A 68 -11.68 15.25 5.06
C ARG A 68 -10.85 14.44 4.07
N PHE A 69 -11.37 13.31 3.57
CA PHE A 69 -10.75 12.55 2.51
C PHE A 69 -10.65 13.34 1.20
N LEU A 70 -11.72 14.03 0.79
CA LEU A 70 -11.70 14.91 -0.38
C LEU A 70 -10.67 16.04 -0.20
N LEU A 71 -10.63 16.67 0.98
CA LEU A 71 -9.64 17.70 1.30
C LEU A 71 -8.21 17.15 1.27
N LEU A 72 -7.98 15.95 1.81
CA LEU A 72 -6.69 15.27 1.76
C LEU A 72 -6.26 15.05 0.30
N TYR A 73 -7.14 14.50 -0.54
CA TYR A 73 -6.85 14.30 -1.96
C TYR A 73 -6.53 15.63 -2.66
N ALA A 74 -7.33 16.68 -2.43
CA ALA A 74 -7.15 17.98 -3.06
C ALA A 74 -5.85 18.67 -2.62
N VAL A 75 -5.54 18.67 -1.32
CA VAL A 75 -4.30 19.26 -0.79
C VAL A 75 -3.08 18.49 -1.27
N SER A 76 -3.12 17.16 -1.27
CA SER A 76 -2.02 16.35 -1.80
C SER A 76 -1.83 16.55 -3.31
N THR A 77 -2.92 16.70 -4.08
CA THR A 77 -2.86 17.04 -5.51
C THR A 77 -2.20 18.40 -5.72
N LEU A 78 -2.66 19.43 -5.01
CA LEU A 78 -2.13 20.77 -5.15
C LEU A 78 -0.65 20.84 -4.72
N ALA A 79 -0.29 20.19 -3.61
CA ALA A 79 1.09 20.14 -3.12
C ALA A 79 2.02 19.42 -4.11
N ALA A 80 1.57 18.30 -4.69
CA ALA A 80 2.30 17.58 -5.73
C ALA A 80 2.54 18.46 -6.96
N GLY A 81 1.50 19.13 -7.47
CA GLY A 81 1.60 20.03 -8.62
C GLY A 81 2.53 21.23 -8.34
N LEU A 82 2.42 21.86 -7.16
CA LEU A 82 3.25 23.00 -6.79
C LEU A 82 4.73 22.65 -6.67
N VAL A 83 5.06 21.53 -6.02
CA VAL A 83 6.46 21.10 -5.87
C VAL A 83 7.05 20.74 -7.24
N TRP A 84 6.33 19.97 -8.05
CA TRP A 84 6.79 19.63 -9.40
C TRP A 84 6.99 20.87 -10.28
N TYR A 85 6.04 21.80 -10.26
CA TYR A 85 6.12 23.04 -11.02
C TYR A 85 7.35 23.85 -10.60
N GLY A 86 7.63 23.98 -9.30
CA GLY A 86 8.80 24.70 -8.80
C GLY A 86 10.14 24.22 -9.36
N PHE A 87 10.26 22.93 -9.69
CA PHE A 87 11.48 22.34 -10.26
C PHE A 87 11.48 22.19 -11.78
N ASN A 88 10.30 22.19 -12.42
CA ASN A 88 10.17 21.84 -13.84
C ASN A 88 9.51 22.93 -14.70
N PHE A 89 9.12 24.09 -14.15
CA PHE A 89 8.40 25.14 -14.91
C PHE A 89 9.14 25.66 -16.15
N ASN A 90 10.47 25.59 -16.18
CA ASN A 90 11.28 26.06 -17.31
C ASN A 90 11.68 24.94 -18.28
N ARG A 91 11.22 23.70 -18.04
CA ARG A 91 11.56 22.53 -18.86
C ARG A 91 10.44 22.27 -19.86
N PRO A 92 10.74 21.69 -21.04
CA PRO A 92 9.74 21.21 -21.99
C PRO A 92 9.11 19.89 -21.49
N ALA A 93 8.57 19.91 -20.27
CA ALA A 93 7.97 18.77 -19.59
C ALA A 93 6.56 19.12 -19.12
N PHE A 94 5.75 18.09 -18.93
CA PHE A 94 4.41 18.21 -18.36
C PHE A 94 4.21 17.12 -17.31
N LEU A 95 3.38 17.42 -16.32
CA LEU A 95 2.95 16.50 -15.29
C LEU A 95 1.55 16.01 -15.60
N MET A 96 1.35 14.71 -15.44
CA MET A 96 0.05 14.07 -15.40
C MET A 96 0.10 12.86 -14.48
N GLY A 97 -1.04 12.54 -13.84
CA GLY A 97 -1.20 11.35 -13.02
C GLY A 97 -1.64 11.65 -11.60
N ALA A 98 -2.49 10.79 -11.06
CA ALA A 98 -2.94 10.86 -9.67
C ALA A 98 -1.88 10.41 -8.65
N SER A 99 -0.73 9.89 -9.09
CA SER A 99 0.24 9.20 -8.23
C SER A 99 0.77 10.06 -7.08
N GLY A 100 0.97 11.37 -7.29
CA GLY A 100 1.33 12.31 -6.23
C GLY A 100 0.24 12.40 -5.15
N SER A 101 -1.01 12.53 -5.55
CA SER A 101 -2.18 12.56 -4.66
C SER A 101 -2.34 11.25 -3.89
N VAL A 102 -2.12 10.14 -4.58
CA VAL A 102 -2.16 8.77 -4.02
C VAL A 102 -1.07 8.57 -2.97
N LEU A 103 0.17 9.01 -3.23
CA LEU A 103 1.25 8.96 -2.24
C LEU A 103 1.00 9.92 -1.06
N GLY A 104 0.27 11.01 -1.26
CA GLY A 104 -0.21 11.85 -0.17
C GLY A 104 -1.20 11.13 0.75
N ILE A 105 -2.18 10.43 0.18
CA ILE A 105 -3.08 9.56 0.95
C ILE A 105 -2.29 8.47 1.69
N PHE A 106 -1.31 7.85 1.02
CA PHE A 106 -0.47 6.83 1.66
C PHE A 106 0.38 7.39 2.81
N SER A 107 0.94 8.58 2.65
CA SER A 107 1.68 9.29 3.68
C SER A 107 0.80 9.52 4.91
N TYR A 108 -0.42 10.04 4.71
CA TYR A 108 -1.41 10.21 5.76
C TYR A 108 -1.76 8.88 6.46
N TYR A 109 -1.97 7.83 5.68
CA TYR A 109 -2.25 6.49 6.17
C TYR A 109 -1.11 5.92 7.03
N CYS A 110 0.13 6.07 6.58
CA CYS A 110 1.32 5.68 7.34
C CYS A 110 1.44 6.43 8.68
N CYS A 111 0.95 7.67 8.74
CA CYS A 111 0.88 8.44 9.98
C CYS A 111 -0.26 7.98 10.91
N LEU A 112 -1.40 7.54 10.37
CA LEU A 112 -2.49 6.94 11.17
C LEU A 112 -2.08 5.59 11.78
N TYR A 113 -1.42 4.74 11.00
CA TYR A 113 -1.17 3.34 11.35
C TYR A 113 0.32 2.95 11.30
N PRO A 114 1.23 3.72 11.92
CA PRO A 114 2.68 3.58 11.68
C PRO A 114 3.24 2.21 12.05
N ASN A 115 2.61 1.50 12.97
CA ASN A 115 3.06 0.20 13.48
C ASN A 115 2.09 -0.95 13.20
N GLN A 116 0.95 -0.72 12.54
CA GLN A 116 0.03 -1.81 12.22
C GLN A 116 0.58 -2.55 10.99
N PRO A 117 0.99 -3.82 11.11
CA PRO A 117 1.59 -4.55 9.99
C PRO A 117 0.59 -4.73 8.85
N MET A 118 1.06 -4.57 7.63
CA MET A 118 0.32 -4.90 6.41
C MET A 118 1.05 -5.96 5.62
N THR A 119 0.29 -6.97 5.20
CA THR A 119 0.78 -8.04 4.35
C THR A 119 0.36 -7.75 2.91
N PHE A 120 1.34 -7.60 2.04
CA PHE A 120 1.14 -7.48 0.59
C PHE A 120 1.58 -8.78 -0.06
N LEU A 121 0.85 -9.24 -1.07
CA LEU A 121 1.30 -10.36 -1.88
C LEU A 121 2.19 -9.82 -3.00
N PHE A 122 3.49 -9.94 -2.83
CA PHE A 122 4.46 -9.61 -3.86
C PHE A 122 4.35 -10.63 -5.01
N PHE A 123 4.14 -10.13 -6.22
CA PHE A 123 3.79 -10.93 -7.41
C PHE A 123 2.62 -11.90 -7.19
N PHE A 124 1.67 -11.57 -6.30
CA PHE A 124 0.54 -12.45 -5.92
C PHE A 124 0.94 -13.80 -5.30
N ILE A 125 2.23 -14.01 -4.98
CA ILE A 125 2.77 -15.29 -4.52
C ILE A 125 3.41 -15.16 -3.13
N ILE A 126 4.23 -14.13 -2.91
CA ILE A 126 5.06 -14.02 -1.71
C ILE A 126 4.41 -13.03 -0.72
N PRO A 127 3.93 -13.47 0.46
CA PRO A 127 3.40 -12.57 1.46
C PRO A 127 4.53 -11.79 2.14
N ILE A 128 4.58 -10.48 1.89
CA ILE A 128 5.52 -9.55 2.52
C ILE A 128 4.78 -8.72 3.55
N THR A 129 5.14 -8.89 4.82
CA THR A 129 4.56 -8.12 5.93
C THR A 129 5.49 -6.98 6.34
N LEU A 130 5.04 -5.74 6.14
CA LEU A 130 5.82 -4.54 6.48
C LEU A 130 4.99 -3.57 7.33
N LYS A 131 5.70 -2.77 8.13
CA LYS A 131 5.07 -1.68 8.89
C LYS A 131 4.96 -0.44 7.98
N PRO A 132 3.82 0.25 7.94
CA PRO A 132 3.62 1.45 7.11
C PRO A 132 4.71 2.51 7.29
N LYS A 133 5.18 2.74 8.52
CA LYS A 133 6.28 3.69 8.74
C LYS A 133 7.57 3.32 7.98
N MET A 134 7.86 2.02 7.83
CA MET A 134 9.04 1.56 7.10
C MET A 134 8.86 1.79 5.62
N LEU A 135 7.66 1.51 5.08
CA LEU A 135 7.30 1.80 3.70
C LEU A 135 7.37 3.31 3.42
N LEU A 136 6.87 4.15 4.32
CA LEU A 136 6.93 5.61 4.20
C LEU A 136 8.38 6.09 4.06
N TRP A 137 9.27 5.64 4.94
CA TRP A 137 10.69 6.02 4.88
C TRP A 137 11.41 5.46 3.65
N PHE A 138 11.10 4.22 3.26
CA PHE A 138 11.67 3.60 2.07
C PHE A 138 11.25 4.35 0.80
N ILE A 139 9.95 4.60 0.63
CA ILE A 139 9.41 5.34 -0.51
C ILE A 139 9.96 6.77 -0.50
N PHE A 140 9.96 7.46 0.65
CA PHE A 140 10.52 8.80 0.74
C PHE A 140 12.00 8.83 0.30
N GLY A 141 12.82 7.89 0.79
CA GLY A 141 14.22 7.78 0.42
C GLY A 141 14.41 7.49 -1.07
N TYR A 142 13.63 6.57 -1.62
CA TYR A 142 13.66 6.24 -3.06
C TYR A 142 13.26 7.47 -3.90
N GLU A 143 12.12 8.09 -3.63
CA GLU A 143 11.61 9.26 -4.35
C GLU A 143 12.59 10.44 -4.25
N PHE A 144 13.17 10.67 -3.07
CA PHE A 144 14.16 11.72 -2.87
C PHE A 144 15.44 11.49 -3.67
N LEU A 145 16.00 10.29 -3.62
CA LEU A 145 17.20 9.95 -4.39
C LEU A 145 16.92 9.98 -5.90
N SER A 146 15.79 9.43 -6.36
CA SER A 146 15.38 9.47 -7.76
C SER A 146 15.11 10.89 -8.25
N PHE A 147 14.56 11.77 -7.42
CA PHE A 147 14.44 13.18 -7.73
C PHE A 147 15.82 13.80 -7.97
N ILE A 148 16.76 13.65 -7.05
CA ILE A 148 18.09 14.26 -7.14
C ILE A 148 18.92 13.71 -8.31
N PHE A 149 18.96 12.38 -8.47
CA PHE A 149 19.87 11.73 -9.40
C PHE A 149 19.25 11.45 -10.78
N ALA A 150 17.93 11.48 -10.93
CA ALA A 150 17.26 11.13 -12.18
C ALA A 150 16.39 12.27 -12.73
N GLU A 151 15.34 12.69 -12.01
CA GLU A 151 14.43 13.74 -12.51
C GLU A 151 15.15 15.08 -12.64
N HIS A 152 15.87 15.52 -11.61
CA HIS A 152 16.59 16.79 -11.63
C HIS A 152 17.70 16.79 -12.69
N ALA A 153 18.32 15.64 -12.96
CA ALA A 153 19.29 15.46 -14.04
C ALA A 153 18.65 15.35 -15.44
N GLY A 154 17.31 15.31 -15.56
CA GLY A 154 16.61 15.16 -16.84
C GLY A 154 16.67 13.75 -17.43
N LEU A 155 17.02 12.74 -16.61
CA LEU A 155 17.22 11.35 -17.02
C LEU A 155 15.97 10.48 -16.79
N SER A 156 14.91 11.03 -16.21
CA SER A 156 13.69 10.31 -15.85
C SER A 156 12.44 11.03 -16.33
N ALA A 157 11.48 10.26 -16.84
CA ALA A 157 10.13 10.72 -17.11
C ALA A 157 9.19 10.60 -15.88
N ILE A 158 9.69 10.05 -14.76
CA ILE A 158 8.94 9.92 -13.51
C ILE A 158 9.04 11.24 -12.74
N ALA A 159 7.89 11.77 -12.33
CA ALA A 159 7.77 13.01 -11.56
C ALA A 159 7.96 12.78 -10.05
N ASN A 160 9.16 12.37 -9.65
CA ASN A 160 9.52 12.12 -8.25
C ASN A 160 9.30 13.34 -7.33
N SER A 161 9.51 14.55 -7.83
CA SER A 161 9.23 15.81 -7.13
C SER A 161 7.73 15.96 -6.83
N ALA A 162 6.85 15.57 -7.75
CA ALA A 162 5.40 15.55 -7.53
C ALA A 162 5.03 14.54 -6.44
N HIS A 163 5.68 13.36 -6.43
CA HIS A 163 5.48 12.35 -5.39
C HIS A 163 5.86 12.88 -4.01
N LEU A 164 7.04 13.50 -3.88
CA LEU A 164 7.48 14.13 -2.63
C LEU A 164 6.53 15.24 -2.17
N GLY A 165 6.06 16.09 -3.10
CA GLY A 165 5.08 17.13 -2.81
C GLY A 165 3.75 16.57 -2.32
N GLY A 166 3.27 15.49 -2.94
CA GLY A 166 2.07 14.78 -2.53
C GLY A 166 2.19 14.20 -1.12
N MET A 167 3.30 13.51 -0.84
CA MET A 167 3.62 12.97 0.49
C MET A 167 3.65 14.07 1.57
N ALA A 168 4.24 15.23 1.25
CA ALA A 168 4.26 16.40 2.12
C ALA A 168 2.85 16.96 2.36
N GLY A 169 2.02 17.05 1.32
CA GLY A 169 0.60 17.44 1.45
C GLY A 169 -0.18 16.49 2.37
N GLY A 170 0.07 15.18 2.27
CA GLY A 170 -0.52 14.18 3.16
C GLY A 170 -0.12 14.37 4.61
N LEU A 171 1.17 14.60 4.87
CA LEU A 171 1.69 14.89 6.21
C LEU A 171 1.11 16.19 6.77
N LEU A 172 0.99 17.23 5.95
CA LEU A 172 0.36 18.49 6.32
C LEU A 172 -1.10 18.28 6.76
N CYS A 173 -1.88 17.55 5.97
CA CYS A 173 -3.25 17.20 6.36
C CYS A 173 -3.30 16.41 7.67
N PHE A 174 -2.36 15.48 7.90
CA PHE A 174 -2.31 14.72 9.15
C PHE A 174 -2.10 15.65 10.37
N ILE A 175 -1.17 16.58 10.27
CA ILE A 175 -0.89 17.61 11.29
C ILE A 175 -2.15 18.45 11.54
N LEU A 176 -2.75 18.98 10.47
CA LEU A 176 -3.91 19.89 10.56
C LEU A 176 -5.17 19.20 11.11
N PHE A 177 -5.48 17.99 10.64
CA PHE A 177 -6.70 17.29 11.03
C PHE A 177 -6.63 16.74 12.47
N ASN A 178 -5.44 16.35 12.92
CA ASN A 178 -5.23 15.82 14.27
C ASN A 178 -4.82 16.91 15.28
N ARG A 179 -4.59 18.15 14.82
CA ARG A 179 -4.13 19.29 15.65
C ARG A 179 -2.89 18.98 16.48
N ILE A 180 -1.95 18.27 15.88
CA ILE A 180 -0.68 17.89 16.50
C ILE A 180 0.48 18.66 15.89
N SER A 181 1.55 18.89 16.65
CA SER A 181 2.75 19.54 16.10
C SER A 181 3.60 18.56 15.28
N PHE A 182 4.43 19.10 14.37
CA PHE A 182 5.40 18.30 13.61
C PHE A 182 6.35 17.51 14.53
N THR A 183 6.76 18.10 15.66
CA THR A 183 7.59 17.42 16.67
C THR A 183 6.86 16.27 17.36
N GLN A 184 5.54 16.35 17.50
CA GLN A 184 4.72 15.26 18.01
C GLN A 184 4.59 14.13 16.99
N VAL A 185 4.50 14.42 15.68
CA VAL A 185 4.49 13.38 14.63
C VAL A 185 5.73 12.50 14.73
N ILE A 186 6.91 13.10 14.90
CA ILE A 186 8.18 12.37 15.09
C ILE A 186 8.17 11.56 16.41
N ARG A 187 7.42 12.03 17.42
CA ARG A 187 7.30 11.42 18.76
C ARG A 187 6.16 10.41 18.94
N LEU A 188 5.23 10.24 17.98
CA LEU A 188 4.20 9.16 17.95
C LEU A 188 4.80 7.73 17.98
N ARG A 189 6.12 7.67 18.05
CA ARG A 189 7.05 6.58 18.35
C ARG A 189 6.77 5.73 19.61
N LYS A 190 5.90 6.12 20.55
CA LYS A 190 5.77 5.43 21.86
C LYS A 190 4.33 5.18 22.31
N LYS A 191 3.65 4.20 21.72
CA LYS A 191 2.87 3.21 22.47
C LYS A 191 2.62 2.00 21.56
N PRO A 192 3.37 0.91 21.72
CA PRO A 192 2.92 -0.37 21.22
C PRO A 192 1.75 -0.77 22.11
N THR A 193 0.51 -0.57 21.66
CA THR A 193 -0.55 -1.47 22.09
C THR A 193 -0.13 -2.81 21.54
N ALA A 194 0.37 -3.69 22.41
CA ALA A 194 0.61 -5.07 22.02
C ALA A 194 -0.70 -5.57 21.40
N LEU A 195 -0.68 -5.87 20.10
CA LEU A 195 -1.76 -6.64 19.51
C LEU A 195 -1.85 -7.91 20.36
N PRO A 196 -3.04 -8.32 20.83
CA PRO A 196 -3.17 -9.62 21.46
C PRO A 196 -2.62 -10.62 20.46
N MET A 197 -1.46 -11.19 20.78
CA MET A 197 -0.87 -12.23 19.97
C MET A 197 -1.90 -13.35 20.01
N MET A 198 -2.57 -13.63 18.90
CA MET A 198 -3.33 -14.87 18.79
C MET A 198 -2.30 -15.99 18.92
N LYS A 199 -2.17 -16.49 20.15
CA LYS A 199 -1.48 -17.75 20.40
C LYS A 199 -2.31 -18.81 19.70
N TYR A 200 -1.93 -19.14 18.47
CA TYR A 200 -2.28 -20.43 17.90
C TYR A 200 -1.52 -21.47 18.72
N THR A 201 -2.11 -21.90 19.83
CA THR A 201 -1.70 -23.14 20.48
C THR A 201 -2.29 -24.26 19.65
N VAL A 202 -1.52 -24.78 18.69
CA VAL A 202 -1.79 -26.13 18.21
C VAL A 202 -1.53 -27.04 19.42
N ASN A 203 -2.54 -27.75 19.89
CA ASN A 203 -2.41 -28.68 21.00
C ASN A 203 -1.57 -29.88 20.55
N MET A 204 -0.24 -29.71 20.54
CA MET A 204 0.71 -30.76 20.17
C MET A 204 0.60 -31.96 21.12
N SER A 205 0.16 -31.74 22.36
CA SER A 205 0.07 -32.79 23.37
C SER A 205 -0.93 -33.90 23.03
N GLU A 206 -2.03 -33.59 22.33
CA GLU A 206 -2.99 -34.60 21.89
C GLU A 206 -2.44 -35.39 20.69
N ARG A 207 -1.76 -34.70 19.77
CA ARG A 207 -1.13 -35.33 18.60
C ARG A 207 0.01 -36.25 19.01
N GLU A 208 0.86 -35.83 19.96
CA GLU A 208 1.97 -36.61 20.49
C GLU A 208 1.50 -37.85 21.27
N LYS A 209 0.46 -37.70 22.12
CA LYS A 209 -0.15 -38.85 22.82
C LYS A 209 -0.75 -39.84 21.85
N MET A 210 -1.43 -39.35 20.81
CA MET A 210 -2.05 -40.21 19.81
C MET A 210 -1.01 -40.91 18.91
N GLN A 211 0.11 -40.24 18.59
CA GLN A 211 1.26 -40.86 17.92
C GLN A 211 1.90 -41.93 18.81
N SER A 212 2.13 -41.66 20.09
CA SER A 212 2.74 -42.64 21.00
C SER A 212 1.89 -43.91 21.18
N GLU A 213 0.56 -43.77 21.28
CA GLU A 213 -0.34 -44.93 21.35
C GLU A 213 -0.44 -45.66 20.00
N LEU A 214 -0.40 -44.94 18.88
CA LEU A 214 -0.34 -45.53 17.54
C LEU A 214 0.93 -46.36 17.36
N ASP A 215 2.09 -45.84 17.76
CA ASP A 215 3.38 -46.53 17.65
C ASP A 215 3.37 -47.85 18.45
N LYS A 216 2.84 -47.85 19.68
CA LYS A 216 2.68 -49.09 20.48
C LYS A 216 1.82 -50.14 19.79
N ILE A 217 0.75 -49.72 19.11
CA ILE A 217 -0.14 -50.62 18.38
C ILE A 217 0.55 -51.15 17.13
N LEU A 218 1.31 -50.31 16.41
CA LEU A 218 2.09 -50.73 15.26
C LEU A 218 3.19 -51.72 15.63
N ASP A 219 3.88 -51.49 16.75
CA ASP A 219 4.88 -52.42 17.28
C ASP A 219 4.24 -53.77 17.64
N LYS A 220 3.07 -53.75 18.28
CA LYS A 220 2.30 -54.97 18.59
C LYS A 220 1.86 -55.72 17.34
N ILE A 221 1.45 -55.02 16.28
CA ILE A 221 1.12 -55.64 14.98
C ILE A 221 2.38 -56.25 14.36
N ASN A 222 3.52 -55.57 14.45
CA ASN A 222 4.78 -56.03 13.89
C ASN A 222 5.28 -57.30 14.59
N GLU A 223 5.12 -57.39 15.92
CA GLU A 223 5.57 -58.55 16.70
C GLU A 223 4.58 -59.73 16.69
N GLN A 224 3.28 -59.46 16.78
CA GLN A 224 2.25 -60.48 17.07
C GLN A 224 1.23 -60.64 15.94
N GLY A 225 1.32 -59.83 14.89
CA GLY A 225 0.38 -59.81 13.77
C GLY A 225 -0.93 -59.09 14.09
N PHE A 226 -1.66 -58.70 13.04
CA PHE A 226 -2.91 -57.91 13.16
C PHE A 226 -4.02 -58.63 13.96
N GLY A 227 -3.98 -59.96 14.02
CA GLY A 227 -4.93 -60.77 14.79
C GLY A 227 -4.84 -60.60 16.30
N ALA A 228 -3.72 -60.08 16.83
CA ALA A 228 -3.49 -59.85 18.26
C ALA A 228 -4.13 -58.56 18.81
N LEU A 229 -4.76 -57.76 17.94
CA LEU A 229 -5.42 -56.52 18.32
C LEU A 229 -6.79 -56.77 18.95
N THR A 230 -7.01 -56.11 20.08
CA THR A 230 -8.33 -55.98 20.71
C THR A 230 -9.25 -55.11 19.87
N GLN A 231 -10.57 -55.23 20.07
CA GLN A 231 -11.54 -54.39 19.36
C GLN A 231 -11.29 -52.90 19.60
N LYS A 232 -10.90 -52.52 20.84
CA LYS A 232 -10.56 -51.13 21.19
C LYS A 232 -9.34 -50.59 20.43
N GLU A 233 -8.31 -51.41 20.22
CA GLU A 233 -7.11 -51.00 19.45
C GLU A 233 -7.43 -50.85 17.96
N LYS A 234 -8.33 -51.67 17.41
CA LYS A 234 -8.81 -51.52 16.02
C LYS A 234 -9.62 -50.25 15.84
N ASP A 235 -10.56 -49.99 16.76
CA ASP A 235 -11.37 -48.77 16.74
C ASP A 235 -10.49 -47.50 16.89
N PHE A 236 -9.42 -47.59 17.68
CA PHE A 236 -8.42 -46.52 17.81
C PHE A 236 -7.63 -46.29 16.51
N LEU A 237 -7.22 -47.34 15.80
CA LEU A 237 -6.53 -47.21 14.50
C LEU A 237 -7.39 -46.48 13.46
N ASP A 238 -8.70 -46.78 13.42
CA ASP A 238 -9.64 -46.08 12.53
C ASP A 238 -9.78 -44.59 12.92
N GLN A 239 -9.87 -44.29 14.22
CA GLN A 239 -9.89 -42.90 14.71
C GLN A 239 -8.60 -42.14 14.39
N ALA A 240 -7.44 -42.78 14.59
CA ALA A 240 -6.13 -42.19 14.28
C ALA A 240 -5.98 -41.93 12.77
N ARG A 241 -6.41 -42.86 11.92
CA ARG A 241 -6.41 -42.70 10.45
C ARG A 241 -7.19 -41.45 10.04
N ASP A 242 -8.38 -41.26 10.60
CA ASP A 242 -9.25 -40.14 10.24
C ASP A 242 -8.72 -38.80 10.82
N PHE A 243 -8.01 -38.84 11.94
CA PHE A 243 -7.34 -37.69 12.54
C PHE A 243 -6.13 -37.19 11.73
N PHE A 244 -5.26 -38.10 11.25
CA PHE A 244 -4.06 -37.72 10.49
C PHE A 244 -4.30 -37.45 9.00
N LYS A 245 -5.52 -37.71 8.49
CA LYS A 245 -5.95 -37.38 7.12
C LYS A 245 -6.41 -35.92 6.93
N LYS A 246 -6.71 -35.20 8.01
CA LYS A 246 -7.13 -33.78 8.00
C LYS A 246 -5.93 -32.84 8.07
#